data_AF-A0A4Z1JPG0-F1
#
_entry.id   AF-A0A4Z1JPG0-F1
#
_cell.length_a   1.000
_cell.length_b   1.000
_cell.length_c   1.000
_cell.angle_alpha   90.00
_cell.angle_beta   90.00
_cell.angle_gamma   90.00
#
_symmetry.space_group_name_H-M   'P 1'
#
loop_
_entity.id
_entity.type
_entity.pdbx_description
1 polymer ?
#
loop_
_entity_poly.entity_id
_entity_poly.type
_entity_poly.pdbx_seq_one_letter_code
_entity_poly.pdbx_strand_id
1 'polypeptide(L)'
;MKFSYAAIILGAASVVSAQSAACTAAVAAVPACGASCINAAAATYCAADDYACECAAATFSKIESDATNCVITNCGATVGLQVLSASNAVCTACA
;
A
#
# COMPACT_ATOMS: atom_id res chain seq x y z
N MET A 1 27.12 -35.75 -9.69
CA MET A 1 27.82 -34.47 -9.42
C MET A 1 27.01 -33.71 -8.38
N LYS A 2 27.53 -33.65 -7.16
CA LYS A 2 26.88 -33.05 -5.98
C LYS A 2 27.24 -31.56 -5.98
N PHE A 3 26.31 -30.70 -6.38
CA PHE A 3 26.55 -29.26 -6.40
C PHE A 3 26.29 -28.67 -5.02
N SER A 4 27.27 -28.82 -4.14
CA SER A 4 27.48 -27.87 -3.05
C SER A 4 27.76 -26.50 -3.68
N TYR A 5 26.80 -25.59 -3.63
CA TYR A 5 27.05 -24.18 -3.85
C TYR A 5 26.74 -23.43 -2.56
N ALA A 6 27.80 -22.79 -2.08
CA ALA A 6 27.86 -22.02 -0.85
C ALA A 6 26.67 -21.09 -0.70
N ALA A 7 26.15 -21.03 0.52
CA ALA A 7 25.23 -20.01 0.97
C ALA A 7 25.81 -18.63 0.63
N ILE A 8 25.16 -17.99 -0.34
CA ILE A 8 25.43 -16.62 -0.73
C ILE A 8 24.91 -15.74 0.40
N ILE A 9 25.83 -15.33 1.28
CA ILE A 9 25.64 -14.21 2.19
C ILE A 9 25.74 -12.94 1.33
N LEU A 10 24.62 -12.45 0.79
CA LEU A 10 24.52 -11.15 0.12
C LEU A 10 23.68 -10.21 0.98
N GLY A 11 24.25 -9.05 1.27
CA GLY A 11 23.77 -8.08 2.24
C GLY A 11 22.35 -7.55 2.00
N ALA A 12 21.58 -7.50 3.07
CA ALA A 12 20.24 -6.90 3.15
C ALA A 12 20.22 -5.35 3.06
N ALA A 13 21.28 -4.71 2.58
CA ALA A 13 21.39 -3.24 2.60
C ALA A 13 20.77 -2.54 1.38
N SER A 14 20.46 -3.26 0.28
CA SER A 14 19.92 -2.64 -0.96
C SER A 14 18.45 -2.93 -1.24
N VAL A 15 17.79 -3.80 -0.45
CA VAL A 15 16.34 -4.05 -0.60
C VAL A 15 15.50 -2.90 -0.05
N VAL A 16 16.00 -2.19 0.97
CA VAL A 16 15.30 -1.03 1.55
C VAL A 16 15.14 0.10 0.53
N SER A 17 16.14 0.35 -0.30
CA SER A 17 16.12 1.42 -1.31
C SER A 17 15.21 1.11 -2.51
N ALA A 18 15.07 -0.16 -2.87
CA ALA A 18 14.15 -0.58 -3.94
C ALA A 18 12.70 -0.61 -3.44
N GLN A 19 12.49 -1.05 -2.20
CA GLN A 19 11.16 -1.07 -1.58
C GLN A 19 10.63 0.34 -1.36
N SER A 20 11.47 1.27 -0.88
CA SER A 20 11.07 2.67 -0.73
C SER A 20 10.74 3.36 -2.06
N ALA A 21 11.49 3.05 -3.14
CA ALA A 21 11.22 3.60 -4.47
C ALA A 21 9.93 3.03 -5.08
N ALA A 22 9.71 1.72 -4.98
CA ALA A 22 8.47 1.08 -5.42
C ALA A 22 7.25 1.56 -4.62
N CYS A 23 7.41 1.72 -3.31
CA CYS A 23 6.40 2.27 -2.42
C CYS A 23 6.04 3.71 -2.81
N THR A 24 7.05 4.57 -3.00
CA THR A 24 6.84 5.98 -3.42
C THR A 24 6.10 6.05 -4.77
N ALA A 25 6.48 5.20 -5.73
CA ALA A 25 5.82 5.13 -7.03
C ALA A 25 4.37 4.63 -6.91
N ALA A 26 4.09 3.64 -6.05
CA ALA A 26 2.75 3.13 -5.82
C ALA A 26 1.85 4.18 -5.14
N VAL A 27 2.37 4.89 -4.13
CA VAL A 27 1.63 5.98 -3.45
C VAL A 27 1.33 7.12 -4.43
N ALA A 28 2.30 7.47 -5.29
CA ALA A 28 2.10 8.48 -6.33
C ALA A 28 1.09 8.05 -7.42
N ALA A 29 0.86 6.75 -7.60
CA ALA A 29 -0.12 6.22 -8.54
C ALA A 29 -1.56 6.24 -7.98
N VAL A 30 -1.75 6.45 -6.67
CA VAL A 30 -3.08 6.54 -6.06
C VAL A 30 -3.80 7.79 -6.60
N PRO A 31 -5.02 7.65 -7.15
CA PRO A 31 -5.78 8.79 -7.64
C PRO A 31 -6.03 9.83 -6.54
N ALA A 32 -5.71 11.09 -6.82
CA ALA A 32 -5.83 12.19 -5.86
C ALA A 32 -7.26 12.38 -5.31
N CYS A 33 -8.28 12.03 -6.09
CA CYS A 33 -9.69 12.09 -5.67
C CYS A 33 -10.01 11.13 -4.51
N GLY A 34 -9.23 10.06 -4.34
CA GLY A 34 -9.43 9.03 -3.32
C GLY A 34 -8.37 9.06 -2.21
N ALA A 35 -7.20 9.64 -2.47
CA ALA A 35 -6.08 9.68 -1.52
C ALA A 35 -6.46 10.34 -0.18
N SER A 36 -7.23 11.42 -0.19
CA SER A 36 -7.72 12.09 1.03
C SER A 36 -8.72 11.25 1.80
N CYS A 37 -9.58 10.48 1.11
CA CYS A 37 -10.54 9.57 1.74
C CYS A 37 -9.82 8.41 2.44
N ILE A 38 -8.84 7.80 1.77
CA ILE A 38 -8.05 6.69 2.31
C ILE A 38 -7.27 7.18 3.54
N ASN A 39 -6.56 8.32 3.45
CA ASN A 39 -5.80 8.88 4.57
C ASN A 39 -6.67 9.20 5.79
N ALA A 40 -7.86 9.79 5.57
CA ALA A 40 -8.78 10.11 6.65
C ALA A 40 -9.31 8.85 7.35
N ALA A 41 -9.63 7.80 6.59
CA ALA A 41 -10.04 6.52 7.15
C ALA A 41 -8.88 5.83 7.90
N ALA A 42 -7.70 5.79 7.29
CA ALA A 42 -6.50 5.18 7.87
C ALA A 42 -6.08 5.81 9.20
N ALA A 43 -6.17 7.13 9.32
CA ALA A 43 -5.87 7.87 10.54
C ALA A 43 -6.75 7.49 11.75
N THR A 44 -7.87 6.76 11.53
CA THR A 44 -8.71 6.23 12.61
C THR A 44 -8.15 4.94 13.21
N TYR A 45 -7.29 4.22 12.48
CA TYR A 45 -6.85 2.88 12.84
C TYR A 45 -5.34 2.77 13.09
N CYS A 46 -4.54 3.53 12.34
CA CYS A 46 -3.08 3.43 12.32
C CYS A 46 -2.43 4.80 12.53
N ALA A 47 -1.16 4.78 12.94
CA ALA A 47 -0.33 5.98 12.88
C ALA A 47 -0.10 6.38 11.42
N ALA A 48 0.17 7.67 11.19
CA ALA A 48 0.51 8.15 9.86
C ALA A 48 1.75 7.42 9.30
N ASP A 49 1.71 7.06 8.02
CA ASP A 49 2.74 6.32 7.29
C ASP A 49 3.08 4.92 7.86
N ASP A 50 2.24 4.37 8.75
CA ASP A 50 2.36 2.99 9.22
C ASP A 50 1.69 2.02 8.25
N TYR A 51 2.30 1.87 7.07
CA TYR A 51 1.79 1.01 6.01
C TYR A 51 1.64 -0.45 6.44
N ALA A 52 2.46 -0.92 7.37
CA ALA A 52 2.33 -2.27 7.93
C ALA A 52 1.01 -2.44 8.70
N CYS A 53 0.61 -1.43 9.47
CA CYS A 53 -0.69 -1.39 10.13
C CYS A 53 -1.84 -1.19 9.14
N GLU A 54 -1.72 -0.23 8.23
CA GLU A 54 -2.78 0.13 7.26
C GLU A 54 -3.12 -1.05 6.35
N CYS A 55 -2.10 -1.82 5.95
CA CYS A 55 -2.22 -2.95 5.04
C CYS A 55 -2.43 -4.30 5.73
N ALA A 56 -2.45 -4.34 7.06
CA ALA A 56 -2.89 -5.53 7.77
C ALA A 56 -4.32 -5.87 7.34
N ALA A 57 -4.57 -7.12 6.94
CA ALA A 57 -5.84 -7.50 6.30
C ALA A 57 -7.11 -7.04 7.04
N ALA A 58 -7.09 -7.11 8.39
CA ALA A 58 -8.21 -6.67 9.21
C ALA A 58 -8.40 -5.13 9.22
N THR A 59 -7.29 -4.38 9.18
CA THR A 59 -7.31 -2.91 9.16
C THR A 59 -7.64 -2.39 7.77
N PHE A 60 -7.00 -2.94 6.73
CA PHE A 60 -7.25 -2.58 5.34
C PHE A 60 -8.73 -2.71 4.96
N SER A 61 -9.37 -3.81 5.37
CA SER A 61 -10.81 -4.01 5.12
C SER A 61 -11.69 -2.97 5.83
N LYS A 62 -11.27 -2.45 6.99
CA LYS A 62 -11.98 -1.38 7.70
C LYS A 62 -11.78 -0.04 7.02
N ILE A 63 -10.53 0.28 6.65
CA ILE A 63 -10.17 1.49 5.90
C ILE A 63 -10.93 1.55 4.58
N GLU A 64 -10.93 0.47 3.79
CA GLU A 64 -11.67 0.40 2.53
C GLU A 64 -13.17 0.60 2.74
N SER A 65 -13.77 -0.05 3.75
CA SER A 65 -15.19 0.12 4.07
C SER A 65 -15.54 1.57 4.41
N ASP A 66 -14.71 2.24 5.22
CA ASP A 66 -14.95 3.61 5.66
C ASP A 66 -14.65 4.63 4.54
N ALA A 67 -13.65 4.35 3.71
CA ALA A 67 -13.27 5.19 2.58
C ALA A 67 -14.21 5.03 1.38
N THR A 68 -14.86 3.88 1.19
CA THR A 68 -15.66 3.53 -0.01
C THR A 68 -16.67 4.61 -0.37
N ASN A 69 -17.49 5.08 0.58
CA ASN A 69 -18.51 6.09 0.29
C ASN A 69 -17.89 7.44 -0.13
N CYS A 70 -16.79 7.82 0.52
CA CYS A 70 -16.04 9.04 0.18
C CYS A 70 -15.41 8.92 -1.21
N VAL A 71 -14.78 7.79 -1.51
CA VAL A 71 -14.14 7.52 -2.82
C VAL A 71 -15.20 7.51 -3.93
N ILE A 72 -16.33 6.84 -3.75
CA ILE A 72 -17.41 6.82 -4.76
C ILE A 72 -17.95 8.24 -4.99
N THR A 73 -18.10 9.04 -3.94
CA THR A 73 -18.61 10.42 -4.05
C THR A 73 -17.64 11.34 -4.79
N ASN A 74 -16.32 11.21 -4.55
CA ASN A 74 -15.31 12.11 -5.11
C ASN A 74 -14.73 11.64 -6.45
N CYS A 75 -14.56 10.33 -6.62
CA CYS A 75 -13.95 9.72 -7.81
C CYS A 75 -14.97 9.11 -8.78
N GLY A 76 -16.18 8.78 -8.29
CA GLY A 76 -17.10 7.89 -8.99
C GLY A 76 -16.72 6.41 -8.82
N ALA A 77 -17.68 5.52 -9.02
CA ALA A 77 -17.51 4.08 -8.78
C ALA A 77 -16.42 3.44 -9.66
N THR A 78 -16.29 3.86 -10.92
CA THR A 78 -15.29 3.30 -11.84
C THR A 78 -13.86 3.63 -11.42
N VAL A 79 -13.60 4.89 -11.06
CA VAL A 79 -12.26 5.31 -10.59
C VAL A 79 -12.03 4.82 -9.16
N GLY A 80 -13.07 4.62 -8.36
CA GLY A 80 -12.95 4.00 -7.04
C GLY A 80 -12.33 2.60 -7.07
N LEU A 81 -12.62 1.80 -8.10
CA LEU A 81 -11.93 0.51 -8.29
C LEU A 81 -10.44 0.68 -8.60
N GLN A 82 -10.05 1.75 -9.30
CA GLN A 82 -8.64 2.07 -9.54
C GLN A 82 -7.94 2.50 -8.25
N VAL A 83 -8.65 3.24 -7.37
CA VAL A 83 -8.14 3.58 -6.03
C VAL A 83 -7.87 2.31 -5.21
N LEU A 84 -8.83 1.39 -5.12
CA LEU A 84 -8.65 0.11 -4.41
C LEU A 84 -7.47 -0.70 -4.97
N SER A 85 -7.34 -0.77 -6.30
CA SER A 85 -6.21 -1.47 -6.93
C SER A 85 -4.87 -0.80 -6.63
N ALA A 86 -4.83 0.54 -6.61
CA ALA A 86 -3.64 1.30 -6.26
C ALA A 86 -3.29 1.13 -4.78
N SER A 87 -4.26 1.15 -3.86
CA SER A 87 -4.06 0.90 -2.43
C SER A 87 -3.49 -0.50 -2.18
N ASN A 88 -3.96 -1.53 -2.90
CA ASN A 88 -3.34 -2.86 -2.82
C ASN A 88 -1.89 -2.90 -3.32
N ALA A 89 -1.59 -2.14 -4.38
CA ALA A 89 -0.22 -2.02 -4.88
C ALA A 89 0.69 -1.31 -3.86
N VAL A 90 0.19 -0.27 -3.18
CA VAL A 90 0.87 0.37 -2.03
C VAL A 90 1.13 -0.68 -0.96
N CYS A 91 0.13 -1.47 -0.57
CA CYS A 91 0.32 -2.51 0.44
C CYS A 91 1.32 -3.58 0.06
N THR A 92 1.38 -3.95 -1.21
CA THR A 92 2.38 -4.92 -1.70
C THR A 92 3.79 -4.32 -1.75
N ALA A 93 3.90 -3.00 -1.96
CA ALA A 93 5.17 -2.31 -2.11
C ALA A 93 5.72 -1.75 -0.80
N CYS A 94 4.87 -1.42 0.18
CA CYS A 94 5.22 -0.66 1.38
C CYS A 94 5.15 -1.47 2.68
N ALA A 95 4.33 -2.52 2.74
CA ALA A 95 4.22 -3.42 3.90
C ALA A 95 5.10 -4.67 3.76
#